data_AF-A0A933VK32-F1
#
_entry.id   AF-A0A933VK32-F1
#
_cell.length_a   1.000
_cell.length_b   1.000
_cell.length_c   1.000
_cell.angle_alpha   90.00
_cell.angle_beta   90.00
_cell.angle_gamma   90.00
#
_symmetry.space_group_name_H-M   'P 1'
#
loop_
_entity.id
_entity.type
_entity.pdbx_description
1 polymer ?
#
loop_
_entity_poly.entity_id
_entity_poly.type
_entity_poly.pdbx_seq_one_letter_code
_entity_poly.pdbx_strand_id
1 'polypeptide(L)'
;LRRHSGTLRTVYLPGQGTQFVQRGLDLRSVPVLVGTGGALVHRPTSAQLLARAADRRADDSLTPRRPTTVIDRRYILAAAGLLATRDVDAASRLLDNLRKDIHGARTAS
;
A
#
# COMPACT_ATOMS: atom_id res chain seq x y z
N LEU A 1 3.15 -7.89 -0.47
CA LEU A 1 3.90 -6.66 -0.15
C LEU A 1 5.32 -6.71 -0.69
N ARG A 2 6.19 -7.63 -0.25
CA ARG A 2 7.60 -7.71 -0.71
C ARG A 2 7.80 -7.77 -2.24
N ARG A 3 6.91 -8.43 -2.99
CA ARG A 3 6.99 -8.49 -4.47
C ARG A 3 6.83 -7.12 -5.16
N HIS A 4 6.15 -6.18 -4.50
CA HIS A 4 5.80 -4.87 -5.05
C HIS A 4 6.54 -3.72 -4.36
N SER A 5 7.53 -4.03 -3.52
CA SER A 5 8.34 -3.05 -2.81
C SER A 5 9.80 -3.38 -3.01
N GLY A 6 10.66 -2.38 -2.93
CA GLY A 6 12.09 -2.56 -3.01
C GLY A 6 12.70 -3.14 -1.75
N THR A 7 14.00 -3.42 -1.83
CA THR A 7 14.83 -3.81 -0.69
C THR A 7 16.12 -3.00 -0.65
N LEU A 8 16.69 -2.84 0.54
CA LEU A 8 17.96 -2.18 0.78
C LEU A 8 19.02 -3.25 1.09
N ARG A 9 20.02 -3.40 0.23
CA ARG A 9 21.11 -4.36 0.45
C ARG A 9 22.34 -3.63 0.97
N THR A 10 22.92 -4.16 2.02
CA THR A 10 24.25 -3.77 2.49
C THR A 10 25.30 -4.48 1.64
N VAL A 11 26.19 -3.73 1.02
CA VAL A 11 27.35 -4.25 0.27
C VAL A 11 28.63 -3.69 0.87
N TYR A 12 29.65 -4.54 0.97
CA TYR A 12 30.96 -4.14 1.47
C TYR A 12 31.91 -3.98 0.30
N LEU A 13 32.45 -2.78 0.11
CA LEU A 13 33.45 -2.48 -0.90
C LEU A 13 34.80 -2.29 -0.21
N PRO A 14 35.81 -3.14 -0.50
CA PRO A 14 37.15 -2.97 0.05
C PRO A 14 37.69 -1.56 -0.23
N GLY A 15 38.16 -0.86 0.82
CA GLY A 15 38.69 0.50 0.73
C GLY A 15 37.66 1.64 0.71
N GLN A 16 36.37 1.35 0.47
CA GLN A 16 35.28 2.35 0.47
C GLN A 16 34.27 2.13 1.61
N GLY A 17 34.35 1.00 2.30
CA GLY A 17 33.51 0.67 3.45
C GLY A 17 32.14 0.12 3.06
N THR A 18 31.20 0.20 4.00
CA THR A 18 29.84 -0.31 3.84
C THR A 18 28.98 0.68 3.05
N GLN A 19 28.37 0.21 1.97
CA GLN A 19 27.40 0.97 1.18
C GLN A 19 26.03 0.30 1.21
N PHE A 20 24.98 1.11 1.05
CA PHE A 20 23.60 0.64 0.93
C PHE A 20 23.12 0.80 -0.50
N VAL A 21 22.70 -0.29 -1.12
CA VAL A 21 22.19 -0.33 -2.48
C VAL A 21 20.72 -0.67 -2.46
N GLN A 22 19.89 0.24 -2.94
CA GLN A 22 18.47 0.02 -3.12
C GLN A 22 18.19 -0.75 -4.41
N ARG A 23 17.28 -1.72 -4.34
CA ARG A 23 16.70 -2.39 -5.51
C ARG A 23 15.19 -2.27 -5.48
N GLY A 24 14.58 -1.69 -6.52
CA GLY A 24 13.12 -1.51 -6.62
C GLY A 24 12.62 -0.20 -5.97
N LEU A 25 11.30 -0.09 -5.83
CA LEU A 25 10.64 1.13 -5.36
C LEU A 25 10.71 1.28 -3.85
N ASP A 26 11.05 2.49 -3.38
CA ASP A 26 10.88 2.83 -1.97
C ASP A 26 9.45 3.27 -1.69
N LEU A 27 8.69 2.42 -1.00
CA LEU A 27 7.30 2.71 -0.63
C LEU A 27 7.16 3.05 0.86
N ARG A 28 8.27 3.24 1.60
CA ARG A 28 8.21 3.47 3.05
C ARG A 28 7.36 4.67 3.45
N SER A 29 7.32 5.71 2.60
CA SER A 29 6.55 6.94 2.81
C SER A 29 5.11 6.88 2.30
N VAL A 30 4.69 5.77 1.65
CA VAL A 30 3.34 5.65 1.11
C VAL A 30 2.33 5.62 2.26
N PRO A 31 1.38 6.58 2.34
CA PRO A 31 0.55 6.77 3.51
C PRO A 31 -0.67 5.83 3.55
N VAL A 32 -1.06 5.27 2.41
CA VAL A 32 -2.28 4.46 2.27
C VAL A 32 -1.95 3.16 1.58
N LEU A 33 -2.41 2.06 2.15
CA LEU A 33 -2.29 0.73 1.57
C LEU A 33 -3.70 0.17 1.32
N VAL A 34 -4.08 0.09 0.04
CA VAL A 34 -5.38 -0.42 -0.37
C VAL A 34 -5.28 -1.90 -0.68
N GLY A 35 -6.01 -2.74 0.06
CA GLY A 35 -6.21 -4.14 -0.26
C GLY A 35 -7.46 -4.31 -1.13
N THR A 36 -7.35 -5.04 -2.24
CA THR A 36 -8.48 -5.35 -3.12
C THR A 36 -8.47 -6.84 -3.49
N GLY A 37 -9.65 -7.39 -3.78
CA GLY A 37 -9.82 -8.77 -4.24
C GLY A 37 -9.68 -9.88 -3.18
N GLY A 38 -9.95 -11.11 -3.63
CA GLY A 38 -9.68 -12.36 -2.91
C GLY A 38 -10.29 -12.45 -1.50
N ALA A 39 -9.57 -13.12 -0.59
CA ALA A 39 -9.98 -13.30 0.80
C ALA A 39 -10.06 -11.99 1.60
N LEU A 40 -9.48 -10.90 1.09
CA LEU A 40 -9.47 -9.61 1.79
C LEU A 40 -10.85 -8.95 1.76
N VAL A 41 -11.60 -9.09 0.66
CA VAL A 41 -12.93 -8.48 0.52
C VAL A 41 -13.96 -9.16 1.44
N HIS A 42 -13.80 -10.46 1.66
CA HIS A 42 -14.77 -11.31 2.37
C HIS A 42 -14.58 -11.39 3.89
N ARG A 43 -13.47 -10.85 4.42
CA ARG A 43 -13.18 -10.90 5.86
C ARG A 43 -13.29 -9.53 6.53
N PRO A 44 -14.01 -9.41 7.66
CA PRO A 44 -14.08 -8.16 8.43
C PRO A 44 -12.71 -7.68 8.92
N THR A 45 -11.83 -8.62 9.30
CA THR A 45 -10.51 -8.36 9.90
C THR A 45 -9.39 -8.10 8.89
N SER A 46 -9.70 -8.05 7.60
CA SER A 46 -8.70 -7.94 6.52
C SER A 46 -7.84 -6.68 6.60
N ALA A 47 -8.42 -5.54 7.02
CA ALA A 47 -7.65 -4.30 7.19
C ALA A 47 -6.56 -4.47 8.27
N GLN A 48 -6.93 -5.04 9.43
CA GLN A 48 -5.99 -5.32 10.52
C GLN A 48 -4.92 -6.35 10.10
N LEU A 49 -5.33 -7.38 9.35
CA LEU A 49 -4.39 -8.37 8.81
C LEU A 49 -3.37 -7.71 7.88
N LEU A 50 -3.83 -6.82 7.00
CA LEU A 50 -2.98 -6.10 6.06
C LEU A 50 -2.03 -5.13 6.77
N ALA A 51 -2.51 -4.44 7.82
CA ALA A 51 -1.69 -3.57 8.65
C ALA A 51 -0.58 -4.37 9.36
N ARG A 52 -0.94 -5.49 10.02
CA ARG A 52 0.03 -6.39 10.65
C ARG A 52 1.03 -6.96 9.64
N ALA A 53 0.60 -7.25 8.41
CA ALA A 53 1.50 -7.72 7.35
C ALA A 53 2.48 -6.63 6.90
N ALA A 54 2.07 -5.36 6.89
CA ALA A 54 2.95 -4.22 6.61
C ALA A 54 3.94 -3.94 7.76
N ASP A 55 3.52 -4.17 9.00
CA ASP A 55 4.37 -4.01 10.19
C ASP A 55 5.40 -5.13 10.36
N ARG A 56 5.07 -6.37 9.96
CA ARG A 56 6.00 -7.52 9.92
C ARG A 56 6.99 -7.46 8.74
N ARG A 57 7.55 -6.28 8.49
CA ARG A 57 8.58 -6.09 7.45
C ARG A 57 9.95 -6.52 7.97
N ALA A 58 10.77 -7.08 7.08
CA ALA A 58 12.19 -7.23 7.35
C ALA A 58 12.88 -5.86 7.37
N ASP A 59 14.02 -5.75 8.05
CA ASP A 59 14.74 -4.47 8.21
C ASP A 59 15.20 -3.88 6.87
N ASP A 60 15.50 -4.75 5.91
CA ASP A 60 15.88 -4.41 4.55
C ASP A 60 14.69 -4.08 3.63
N SER A 61 13.45 -4.21 4.11
CA SER A 61 12.25 -4.03 3.29
C SER A 61 11.87 -2.56 3.14
N LEU A 62 11.62 -2.13 1.90
CA LEU A 62 11.11 -0.80 1.57
C LEU A 62 9.58 -0.77 1.43
N THR A 63 8.88 -1.66 2.14
CA THR A 63 7.41 -1.65 2.24
C THR A 63 6.90 -0.46 3.06
N PRO A 64 5.64 -0.04 2.86
CA PRO A 64 5.05 1.07 3.61
C PRO A 64 5.21 0.94 5.13
N ARG A 65 5.51 2.05 5.81
CA ARG A 65 5.65 2.10 7.27
C ARG A 65 4.39 2.67 7.90
N ARG A 66 3.69 1.85 8.70
CA ARG A 66 2.43 2.24 9.38
C ARG A 66 1.41 2.91 8.44
N PRO A 67 1.08 2.31 7.27
CA PRO A 67 0.12 2.90 6.36
C PRO A 67 -1.30 2.84 6.95
N THR A 68 -2.16 3.79 6.60
CA THR A 68 -3.60 3.61 6.74
C THR A 68 -4.04 2.50 5.80
N THR A 69 -4.54 1.38 6.33
CA THR A 69 -5.00 0.26 5.51
C THR A 69 -6.49 0.33 5.26
N VAL A 70 -6.88 0.23 3.99
CA VAL A 70 -8.29 0.21 3.56
C VAL A 70 -8.53 -0.98 2.66
N ILE A 71 -9.72 -1.59 2.76
CA ILE A 71 -10.13 -2.68 1.88
C ILE A 71 -11.15 -2.14 0.89
N ASP A 72 -10.80 -2.15 -0.39
CA ASP A 72 -11.72 -1.84 -1.47
C ASP A 72 -12.65 -3.04 -1.72
N ARG A 73 -13.74 -3.09 -0.94
CA ARG A 73 -14.72 -4.19 -1.03
C ARG A 73 -15.62 -4.14 -2.26
N ARG A 74 -15.76 -2.95 -2.85
CA ARG A 74 -16.66 -2.68 -3.97
C ARG A 74 -15.93 -2.60 -5.31
N TYR A 75 -14.63 -2.92 -5.33
CA TYR A 75 -13.76 -2.80 -6.51
C TYR A 75 -13.80 -1.38 -7.12
N ILE A 76 -13.98 -0.37 -6.27
CA ILE A 76 -14.03 1.04 -6.65
C ILE A 76 -12.75 1.46 -7.38
N LEU A 77 -11.59 1.00 -6.92
CA LEU A 77 -10.31 1.38 -7.52
C LEU A 77 -10.18 0.85 -8.95
N ALA A 78 -10.65 -0.38 -9.19
CA ALA A 78 -10.64 -0.98 -10.52
C ALA A 78 -11.63 -0.28 -11.46
N ALA A 79 -12.86 -0.02 -10.99
CA ALA A 79 -13.88 0.69 -11.75
C ALA A 79 -13.46 2.13 -12.08
N ALA A 80 -12.88 2.84 -11.12
CA ALA A 80 -12.37 4.19 -11.31
C ALA A 80 -11.21 4.22 -12.31
N GLY A 81 -10.28 3.26 -12.24
CA GLY A 81 -9.17 3.16 -13.19
C GLY A 81 -9.63 2.98 -14.63
N LEU A 82 -10.65 2.15 -14.87
CA LEU A 82 -11.25 1.99 -16.19
C LEU A 82 -11.98 3.26 -16.63
N LEU A 83 -12.78 3.85 -15.74
CA LEU A 83 -13.58 5.04 -16.05
C LEU A 83 -12.70 6.26 -16.35
N ALA A 84 -11.56 6.40 -15.67
CA ALA A 84 -10.62 7.51 -15.85
C ALA A 84 -10.05 7.59 -17.28
N THR A 85 -10.09 6.49 -18.05
CA THR A 85 -9.70 6.50 -19.47
C THR A 85 -10.69 7.25 -20.38
N ARG A 86 -11.92 7.49 -19.89
CA ARG A 86 -13.01 8.14 -20.63
C ARG A 86 -13.49 9.42 -19.97
N ASP A 87 -13.58 9.41 -18.64
CA ASP A 87 -14.08 10.51 -17.84
C ASP A 87 -13.37 10.53 -16.47
N VAL A 88 -12.41 11.44 -16.34
CA VAL A 88 -11.62 11.62 -15.11
C VAL A 88 -12.46 12.19 -13.98
N ASP A 89 -13.45 13.04 -14.26
CA ASP A 89 -14.29 13.66 -13.23
C ASP A 89 -15.23 12.62 -12.62
N ALA A 90 -15.85 11.80 -13.45
CA ALA A 90 -16.69 10.69 -12.97
C ALA A 90 -15.86 9.65 -12.19
N ALA A 91 -14.64 9.35 -12.64
CA ALA A 91 -13.73 8.47 -11.90
C ALA A 91 -13.34 9.04 -10.54
N SER A 92 -13.05 10.35 -10.46
CA SER A 92 -12.74 11.03 -9.21
C SER A 92 -13.91 10.98 -8.22
N ARG A 93 -15.14 11.24 -8.69
CA ARG A 93 -16.35 11.13 -7.86
C ARG A 93 -16.56 9.72 -7.33
N LEU A 94 -16.25 8.70 -8.14
CA LEU A 94 -16.33 7.31 -7.72
C LEU A 94 -15.30 7.00 -6.61
N LEU A 95 -14.07 7.53 -6.73
CA LEU A 95 -13.02 7.40 -5.72
C LEU A 95 -13.36 8.06 -4.38
N ASP A 96 -14.18 9.12 -4.36
CA ASP A 96 -14.59 9.75 -3.10
C ASP A 96 -15.34 8.78 -2.17
N ASN A 97 -16.00 7.75 -2.73
CA ASN A 97 -16.60 6.67 -1.94
C ASN A 97 -15.56 5.83 -1.21
N LEU A 98 -14.38 5.63 -1.78
CA LEU A 98 -13.25 4.95 -1.13
C LEU A 98 -12.52 5.89 -0.14
N ARG A 99 -12.47 7.20 -0.43
CA ARG A 99 -11.87 8.20 0.48
C ARG A 99 -12.61 8.28 1.81
N LYS A 100 -13.94 8.14 1.82
CA LYS A 100 -14.72 8.11 3.06
C LYS A 100 -14.26 6.98 3.99
N ASP A 101 -13.97 5.81 3.43
CA ASP A 101 -13.46 4.65 4.17
C ASP A 101 -12.05 4.90 4.74
N ILE A 102 -11.20 5.66 4.03
CA ILE A 102 -9.87 6.08 4.52
C ILE A 102 -10.00 7.01 5.73
N HIS A 103 -10.91 7.98 5.69
CA HIS A 103 -11.10 8.91 6.80
C HIS A 103 -11.71 8.22 8.02
N GLY A 104 -12.71 7.34 7.82
CA GLY A 104 -13.29 6.55 8.91
C GLY A 104 -12.29 5.61 9.59
N ALA A 105 -11.32 5.08 8.83
CA ALA A 105 -10.25 4.26 9.39
C ALA A 105 -9.25 5.05 10.25
N ARG A 106 -9.10 6.37 10.04
CA ARG A 106 -8.20 7.23 10.83
C ARG A 106 -8.80 7.68 12.16
N THR A 107 -10.13 7.78 12.25
CA THR A 107 -10.83 8.22 13.47
C THR A 107 -11.07 7.09 14.48
N ALA A 108 -10.85 5.83 14.08
CA ALA A 108 -11.11 4.65 14.91
C ALA A 108 -9.85 4.05 15.57
N SER A 109 -8.71 4.74 15.52
CA SER A 109 -7.42 4.35 16.12
C SER A 109 -6.95 5.40 17.12
#